data_AF-A0A6G9YNY6-F1
#
_entry.id   AF-A0A6G9YNY6-F1
#
_cell.length_a   1.000
_cell.length_b   1.000
_cell.length_c   1.000
_cell.angle_alpha   90.00
_cell.angle_beta   90.00
_cell.angle_gamma   90.00
#
_symmetry.space_group_name_H-M   'P 1'
#
loop_
_entity.id
_entity.type
_entity.pdbx_description
1 polymer ?
#
loop_
_entity_poly.entity_id
_entity_poly.type
_entity_poly.pdbx_seq_one_letter_code
_entity_poly.pdbx_strand_id
1 'polypeptide(L)'
;MCCAEPIQDPRRTRGQLISSAVRLGLAVTAGLVAAGIGMNSAGADPISDAIPTGAEAGFVVFDRTAGRATIELDAHKRFRSASVVKLLIAIDYLESHDAQHLPAADAERLEAMLRSSDDDVASYLWIEDGWQTIIDRMVARIGLTDTAPPAARGMWGYTAISAADVVQIYRYILERADPAVRRFIMDNLHASTKCGQDGFDQSFGIGRALGRPAAVKQGWSGFGDAPDPDKLCAPSNPKPPIPADALSASATKNLTFGPDGIREMWSPTQGTPPEPPAINLTKRAMHTTGTAGVDDEKIIVLLSLEPTGTPWDVSAQRITVLTKAIDLANWSETTGLGAH
;
A
#
# COMPACT_ATOMS: atom_id res chain seq x y z
N MET A 1 -23.96 69.60 -28.52
CA MET A 1 -24.53 68.24 -28.66
C MET A 1 -24.65 67.70 -27.24
N CYS A 2 -25.69 68.05 -26.46
CA CYS A 2 -27.08 67.54 -26.50
C CYS A 2 -27.06 66.01 -26.56
N CYS A 3 -27.50 65.20 -25.60
CA CYS A 3 -28.44 65.27 -24.45
C CYS A 3 -28.12 64.05 -23.55
N ALA A 4 -28.64 63.80 -22.33
CA ALA A 4 -29.30 64.54 -21.25
C ALA A 4 -29.28 63.58 -20.02
N GLU A 5 -29.39 64.18 -18.85
CA GLU A 5 -29.27 63.65 -17.48
C GLU A 5 -30.51 62.87 -16.94
N PRO A 6 -30.50 62.38 -15.68
CA PRO A 6 -31.31 61.26 -15.18
C PRO A 6 -32.61 61.69 -14.46
N ILE A 7 -33.39 60.72 -13.99
CA ILE A 7 -34.60 60.94 -13.18
C ILE A 7 -34.45 60.28 -11.80
N GLN A 8 -34.62 61.09 -10.75
CA GLN A 8 -34.92 60.68 -9.38
C GLN A 8 -36.36 61.06 -9.00
N ASP A 9 -36.80 60.44 -7.89
CA ASP A 9 -37.82 60.87 -6.89
C ASP A 9 -39.26 60.34 -7.07
N PRO A 10 -40.17 60.40 -6.05
CA PRO A 10 -40.10 60.02 -4.62
C PRO A 10 -41.31 59.19 -4.09
N ARG A 11 -41.16 58.66 -2.86
CA ARG A 11 -42.11 58.65 -1.70
C ARG A 11 -43.45 57.86 -1.68
N ARG A 12 -43.69 57.33 -0.45
CA ARG A 12 -44.96 57.02 0.27
C ARG A 12 -45.64 55.68 -0.12
N THR A 13 -46.19 54.86 0.78
CA THR A 13 -46.83 55.14 2.09
C THR A 13 -46.95 53.87 2.98
N ARG A 14 -47.03 54.12 4.29
CA ARG A 14 -47.49 53.26 5.40
C ARG A 14 -48.70 52.37 5.10
N GLY A 15 -48.74 51.22 5.78
CA GLY A 15 -49.94 50.43 6.04
C GLY A 15 -49.73 49.38 7.14
N GLN A 16 -49.72 49.80 8.40
CA GLN A 16 -49.99 48.91 9.54
C GLN A 16 -51.49 48.56 9.52
N LEU A 17 -51.83 47.28 9.67
CA LEU A 17 -53.11 46.87 10.24
C LEU A 17 -52.85 45.83 11.33
N ILE A 18 -53.04 46.29 12.55
CA ILE A 18 -53.24 45.52 13.76
C ILE A 18 -54.65 44.93 13.65
N SER A 19 -54.82 43.63 13.90
CA SER A 19 -56.09 43.09 14.36
C SER A 19 -55.83 41.99 15.38
N SER A 20 -56.07 42.34 16.64
CA SER A 20 -56.06 41.45 17.78
C SER A 20 -57.25 40.50 17.70
N ALA A 21 -57.01 39.21 17.90
CA ALA A 21 -58.04 38.27 18.33
C ALA A 21 -57.47 37.37 19.42
N VAL A 22 -57.86 37.67 20.66
CA VAL A 22 -57.67 36.81 21.82
C VAL A 22 -58.55 35.58 21.64
N ARG A 23 -57.94 34.39 21.62
CA ARG A 23 -58.64 33.13 21.86
C ARG A 23 -57.96 32.41 23.01
N LEU A 24 -58.67 32.37 24.13
CA LEU A 24 -58.37 31.60 25.31
C LEU A 24 -58.62 30.12 24.98
N GLY A 25 -57.56 29.36 24.72
CA GLY A 25 -57.61 27.93 24.50
C GLY A 25 -56.81 27.22 25.59
N LEU A 26 -57.52 26.57 26.52
CA LEU A 26 -56.95 25.63 27.48
C LEU A 26 -56.37 24.45 26.70
N ALA A 27 -55.04 24.31 26.67
CA ALA A 27 -54.38 23.13 26.13
C ALA A 27 -53.58 22.47 27.25
N VAL A 28 -54.10 21.34 27.72
CA VAL A 28 -53.39 20.38 28.57
C VAL A 28 -52.27 19.77 27.73
N THR A 29 -51.04 20.23 27.90
CA THR A 29 -49.86 19.51 27.40
C THR A 29 -49.44 18.50 28.43
N ALA A 30 -49.79 17.25 28.18
CA ALA A 30 -49.20 16.09 28.82
C ALA A 30 -47.67 16.14 28.64
N GLY A 31 -46.93 16.10 29.74
CA GLY A 31 -45.49 15.92 29.72
C GLY A 31 -45.16 14.53 29.22
N LEU A 32 -44.87 14.41 27.92
CA LEU A 32 -44.12 13.28 27.40
C LEU A 32 -42.67 13.45 27.86
N VAL A 33 -42.31 12.72 28.91
CA VAL A 33 -40.90 12.36 29.14
C VAL A 33 -40.53 11.45 27.98
N ALA A 34 -40.04 12.03 26.89
CA ALA A 34 -39.27 11.29 25.91
C ALA A 34 -37.98 10.88 26.62
N ALA A 35 -38.00 9.70 27.25
CA ALA A 35 -36.78 8.97 27.54
C ALA A 35 -36.15 8.73 26.17
N GLY A 36 -35.20 9.58 25.80
CA GLY A 36 -34.31 9.34 24.68
C GLY A 36 -33.58 8.04 25.00
N ILE A 37 -34.13 6.93 24.51
CA ILE A 37 -33.33 5.73 24.29
C ILE A 37 -32.35 6.18 23.23
N GLY A 38 -31.17 6.59 23.68
CA GLY A 38 -30.03 6.79 22.79
C GLY A 38 -29.87 5.49 22.04
N MET A 39 -30.28 5.49 20.77
CA MET A 39 -29.82 4.50 19.83
C MET A 39 -28.35 4.82 19.60
N ASN A 40 -27.50 4.44 20.56
CA ASN A 40 -26.11 4.11 20.25
C ASN A 40 -26.14 2.79 19.49
N SER A 41 -26.64 2.84 18.26
CA SER A 41 -26.25 1.92 17.22
C SER A 41 -24.86 2.35 16.77
N ALA A 42 -23.86 2.21 17.66
CA ALA A 42 -22.49 2.08 17.22
C ALA A 42 -22.44 0.71 16.52
N GLY A 43 -22.97 0.64 15.30
CA GLY A 43 -22.70 -0.47 14.40
C GLY A 43 -21.19 -0.58 14.34
N ALA A 44 -20.67 -1.78 14.61
CA ALA A 44 -19.24 -2.00 14.65
C ALA A 44 -18.62 -1.59 13.30
N ASP A 45 -17.53 -0.82 13.34
CA ASP A 45 -16.81 -0.43 12.13
C ASP A 45 -16.19 -1.69 11.50
N PRO A 46 -16.62 -2.11 10.29
CA PRO A 46 -16.14 -3.34 9.67
C PRO A 46 -14.61 -3.38 9.48
N ILE A 47 -13.95 -2.21 9.37
CA ILE A 47 -12.49 -2.12 9.29
C ILE A 47 -11.89 -2.46 10.66
N SER A 48 -12.34 -1.79 11.71
CA SER A 48 -11.89 -2.05 13.08
C SER A 48 -12.10 -3.50 13.51
N ASP A 49 -13.25 -4.09 13.17
CA ASP A 49 -13.56 -5.51 13.47
C ASP A 49 -12.67 -6.49 12.71
N ALA A 50 -12.21 -6.11 11.52
CA ALA A 50 -11.35 -6.93 10.69
C ALA A 50 -9.87 -6.89 11.11
N ILE A 51 -9.47 -6.01 12.05
CA ILE A 51 -8.13 -5.95 12.62
C ILE A 51 -8.09 -6.78 13.92
N PRO A 52 -7.44 -7.97 13.93
CA PRO A 52 -7.41 -8.81 15.13
C PRO A 52 -6.66 -8.16 16.29
N THR A 53 -7.05 -8.50 17.52
CA THR A 53 -6.32 -8.09 18.73
C THR A 53 -4.83 -8.43 18.63
N GLY A 54 -3.98 -7.43 18.86
CA GLY A 54 -2.52 -7.57 18.80
C GLY A 54 -1.93 -7.49 17.39
N ALA A 55 -2.75 -7.44 16.35
CA ALA A 55 -2.32 -7.04 15.02
C ALA A 55 -2.19 -5.52 14.91
N GLU A 56 -1.42 -5.07 13.94
CA GLU A 56 -1.27 -3.66 13.58
C GLU A 56 -1.54 -3.52 12.09
N ALA A 57 -2.15 -2.41 11.68
CA ALA A 57 -2.40 -2.11 10.28
C ALA A 57 -2.11 -0.63 9.99
N GLY A 58 -1.60 -0.36 8.81
CA GLY A 58 -1.57 0.97 8.20
C GLY A 58 -2.04 0.85 6.76
N PHE A 59 -2.96 1.69 6.34
CA PHE A 59 -3.49 1.64 4.98
C PHE A 59 -3.83 3.02 4.43
N VAL A 60 -3.83 3.10 3.10
CA VAL A 60 -4.35 4.24 2.33
C VAL A 60 -5.06 3.69 1.11
N VAL A 61 -6.27 4.20 0.85
CA VAL A 61 -6.90 4.13 -0.48
C VAL A 61 -6.80 5.53 -1.09
N PHE A 62 -6.10 5.63 -2.20
CA PHE A 62 -5.92 6.87 -2.94
C PHE A 62 -6.71 6.80 -4.25
N ASP A 63 -7.62 7.76 -4.43
CA ASP A 63 -8.35 7.96 -5.66
C ASP A 63 -7.52 8.85 -6.60
N ARG A 64 -7.03 8.28 -7.70
CA ARG A 64 -6.21 9.00 -8.67
C ARG A 64 -7.01 10.00 -9.49
N THR A 65 -8.29 9.71 -9.75
CA THR A 65 -9.18 10.60 -10.50
C THR A 65 -9.51 11.84 -9.67
N ALA A 66 -9.74 11.67 -8.37
CA ALA A 66 -9.97 12.77 -7.44
C ALA A 66 -8.67 13.42 -6.91
N GLY A 67 -7.52 12.77 -7.09
CA GLY A 67 -6.22 13.23 -6.63
C GLY A 67 -6.06 13.28 -5.11
N ARG A 68 -6.76 12.43 -4.36
CA ARG A 68 -6.75 12.45 -2.89
C ARG A 68 -6.91 11.06 -2.25
N ALA A 69 -6.44 10.92 -1.02
CA ALA A 69 -6.83 9.81 -0.16
C ALA A 69 -8.34 9.89 0.14
N THR A 70 -9.00 8.74 0.09
CA THR A 70 -10.44 8.60 0.41
C THR A 70 -10.63 8.00 1.79
N ILE A 71 -9.83 7.00 2.15
CA ILE A 71 -9.75 6.45 3.50
C ILE A 71 -8.30 6.12 3.85
N GLU A 72 -7.94 6.28 5.11
CA GLU A 72 -6.60 5.99 5.63
C GLU A 72 -6.61 5.62 7.11
N LEU A 73 -5.61 4.86 7.53
CA LEU A 73 -5.30 4.54 8.92
C LEU A 73 -3.78 4.47 9.06
N ASP A 74 -3.22 5.13 10.07
CA ASP A 74 -1.79 5.08 10.40
C ASP A 74 -0.89 5.23 9.15
N ALA A 75 -1.24 6.16 8.24
CA ALA A 75 -0.65 6.24 6.90
C ALA A 75 0.89 6.40 6.90
N HIS A 76 1.42 7.07 7.92
CA HIS A 76 2.86 7.33 8.11
C HIS A 76 3.56 6.34 9.05
N LYS A 77 2.85 5.35 9.57
CA LYS A 77 3.45 4.30 10.40
C LYS A 77 4.41 3.47 9.55
N ARG A 78 5.60 3.22 10.08
CA ARG A 78 6.65 2.47 9.39
C ARG A 78 6.54 0.98 9.65
N PHE A 79 6.56 0.22 8.58
CA PHE A 79 6.58 -1.24 8.53
C PHE A 79 7.88 -1.68 7.84
N ARG A 80 8.33 -2.91 8.09
CA ARG A 80 9.31 -3.53 7.19
C ARG A 80 8.64 -3.81 5.86
N SER A 81 9.34 -3.59 4.75
CA SER A 81 8.74 -3.67 3.42
C SER A 81 8.39 -5.07 2.98
N ALA A 82 9.14 -6.07 3.47
CA ALA A 82 9.25 -7.36 2.80
C ALA A 82 9.44 -7.14 1.28
N SER A 83 8.76 -7.94 0.45
CA SER A 83 8.86 -7.87 -1.01
C SER A 83 8.26 -6.61 -1.68
N VAL A 84 7.63 -5.69 -0.94
CA VAL A 84 7.12 -4.42 -1.53
C VAL A 84 8.28 -3.54 -2.03
N VAL A 85 9.46 -3.62 -1.41
CA VAL A 85 10.67 -2.86 -1.83
C VAL A 85 11.14 -3.21 -3.24
N LYS A 86 10.75 -4.37 -3.79
CA LYS A 86 11.10 -4.76 -5.16
C LYS A 86 10.58 -3.75 -6.20
N LEU A 87 9.58 -2.95 -5.87
CA LEU A 87 9.15 -1.80 -6.67
C LEU A 87 10.27 -0.75 -6.79
N LEU A 88 10.93 -0.42 -5.68
CA LEU A 88 12.04 0.55 -5.66
C LEU A 88 13.27 0.00 -6.38
N ILE A 89 13.58 -1.28 -6.21
CA ILE A 89 14.65 -1.96 -6.95
C ILE A 89 14.37 -1.91 -8.46
N ALA A 90 13.14 -2.22 -8.88
CA ALA A 90 12.77 -2.19 -10.30
C ALA A 90 12.85 -0.77 -10.88
N ILE A 91 12.35 0.25 -10.17
CA ILE A 91 12.43 1.65 -10.64
C ILE A 91 13.90 2.06 -10.80
N ASP A 92 14.74 1.83 -9.79
CA ASP A 92 16.15 2.22 -9.82
C ASP A 92 16.93 1.54 -10.96
N TYR A 93 16.72 0.22 -11.15
CA TYR A 93 17.34 -0.52 -12.24
C TYR A 93 16.86 -0.01 -13.61
N LEU A 94 15.55 0.12 -13.80
CA LEU A 94 14.98 0.53 -15.08
C LEU A 94 15.33 1.97 -15.46
N GLU A 95 15.50 2.88 -14.50
CA GLU A 95 15.88 4.27 -14.77
C GLU A 95 17.39 4.50 -14.89
N SER A 96 18.21 3.57 -14.39
CA SER A 96 19.66 3.57 -14.62
C SER A 96 20.05 2.91 -15.95
N HIS A 97 19.10 2.25 -16.61
CA HIS A 97 19.28 1.55 -17.88
C HIS A 97 18.32 2.07 -18.96
N ASP A 98 18.51 1.62 -20.21
CA ASP A 98 17.55 1.89 -21.28
C ASP A 98 16.35 0.94 -21.16
N ALA A 99 15.31 1.38 -20.42
CA ALA A 99 14.07 0.63 -20.26
C ALA A 99 13.36 0.30 -21.60
N GLN A 100 13.66 1.01 -22.68
CA GLN A 100 13.08 0.73 -24.01
C GLN A 100 13.81 -0.42 -24.72
N HIS A 101 15.07 -0.68 -24.37
CA HIS A 101 15.91 -1.71 -25.01
C HIS A 101 16.61 -2.60 -23.98
N LEU A 102 15.86 -3.10 -22.99
CA LEU A 102 16.40 -4.00 -21.98
C LEU A 102 16.93 -5.30 -22.62
N PRO A 103 18.11 -5.78 -22.21
CA PRO A 103 18.55 -7.13 -22.53
C PRO A 103 17.50 -8.15 -22.07
N ALA A 104 17.27 -9.18 -22.89
CA ALA A 104 16.23 -10.19 -22.62
C ALA A 104 16.38 -10.87 -21.25
N ALA A 105 17.63 -11.16 -20.85
CA ALA A 105 17.91 -11.78 -19.55
C ALA A 105 17.53 -10.87 -18.37
N ASP A 106 17.68 -9.56 -18.51
CA ASP A 106 17.35 -8.60 -17.45
C ASP A 106 15.84 -8.37 -17.39
N ALA A 107 15.17 -8.34 -18.54
CA ALA A 107 13.71 -8.37 -18.61
C ALA A 107 13.16 -9.62 -17.90
N GLU A 108 13.63 -10.83 -18.23
CA GLU A 108 13.20 -12.09 -17.59
C GLU A 108 13.39 -12.07 -16.06
N ARG A 109 14.50 -11.52 -15.58
CA ARG A 109 14.77 -11.34 -14.15
C ARG A 109 13.74 -10.41 -13.51
N LEU A 110 13.60 -9.20 -14.03
CA LEU A 110 12.65 -8.22 -13.48
C LEU A 110 11.20 -8.72 -13.56
N GLU A 111 10.81 -9.43 -14.62
CA GLU A 111 9.51 -10.08 -14.73
C GLU A 111 9.28 -11.09 -13.61
N ALA A 112 10.26 -11.98 -13.34
CA ALA A 112 10.16 -12.94 -12.24
C ALA A 112 10.08 -12.24 -10.87
N MET A 113 10.85 -11.17 -10.66
CA MET A 113 10.84 -10.38 -9.42
C MET A 113 9.51 -9.66 -9.19
N LEU A 114 8.90 -9.10 -10.24
CA LEU A 114 7.65 -8.35 -10.13
C LEU A 114 6.42 -9.26 -10.10
N ARG A 115 6.36 -10.29 -10.96
CA ARG A 115 5.20 -11.19 -11.08
C ARG A 115 5.14 -12.25 -9.97
N SER A 116 6.28 -12.91 -9.72
CA SER A 116 6.38 -14.07 -8.82
C SER A 116 7.26 -13.80 -7.60
N SER A 117 7.57 -12.53 -7.34
CA SER A 117 8.30 -12.09 -6.15
C SER A 117 9.65 -12.78 -5.95
N ASP A 118 10.39 -13.10 -7.03
CA ASP A 118 11.67 -13.83 -6.96
C ASP A 118 12.72 -13.12 -6.07
N ASP A 119 13.14 -13.80 -4.99
CA ASP A 119 14.11 -13.28 -4.02
C ASP A 119 15.56 -13.36 -4.49
N ASP A 120 15.87 -14.33 -5.35
CA ASP A 120 17.22 -14.50 -5.88
C ASP A 120 17.54 -13.37 -6.86
N VAL A 121 16.55 -13.01 -7.69
CA VAL A 121 16.65 -11.84 -8.55
C VAL A 121 16.75 -10.54 -7.75
N ALA A 122 15.89 -10.35 -6.75
CA ALA A 122 15.94 -9.13 -5.94
C ALA A 122 17.30 -8.99 -5.24
N SER A 123 17.85 -10.09 -4.73
CA SER A 123 19.17 -10.11 -4.10
C SER A 123 20.28 -9.81 -5.11
N TYR A 124 20.22 -10.38 -6.31
CA TYR A 124 21.15 -10.09 -7.39
C TYR A 124 21.15 -8.59 -7.75
N LEU A 125 19.98 -8.03 -8.09
CA LEU A 125 19.85 -6.62 -8.47
C LEU A 125 20.22 -5.68 -7.32
N TRP A 126 19.89 -6.06 -6.08
CA TRP A 126 20.30 -5.31 -4.90
C TRP A 126 21.82 -5.22 -4.75
N ILE A 127 22.57 -6.30 -5.04
CA ILE A 127 24.04 -6.27 -5.00
C ILE A 127 24.58 -5.39 -6.12
N GLU A 128 24.14 -5.66 -7.35
CA GLU A 128 24.64 -5.01 -8.58
C GLU A 128 24.47 -3.49 -8.51
N ASP A 129 23.31 -3.02 -8.06
CA ASP A 129 22.98 -1.58 -8.04
C ASP A 129 23.42 -0.90 -6.73
N GLY A 130 24.31 -1.51 -5.96
CA GLY A 130 24.99 -0.84 -4.85
C GLY A 130 24.24 -0.89 -3.50
N TRP A 131 23.51 -1.97 -3.24
CA TRP A 131 22.90 -2.30 -1.95
C TRP A 131 21.90 -1.25 -1.48
N GLN A 132 21.96 -0.84 -0.20
CA GLN A 132 21.03 0.11 0.39
C GLN A 132 21.04 1.50 -0.27
N THR A 133 22.05 1.82 -1.08
CA THR A 133 22.10 3.08 -1.82
C THR A 133 20.97 3.21 -2.85
N ILE A 134 20.38 2.09 -3.29
CA ILE A 134 19.14 2.06 -4.09
C ILE A 134 18.03 2.82 -3.35
N ILE A 135 17.89 2.59 -2.04
CA ILE A 135 16.85 3.24 -1.23
C ILE A 135 17.13 4.73 -1.10
N ASP A 136 18.38 5.13 -0.87
CA ASP A 136 18.74 6.56 -0.78
C ASP A 136 18.41 7.31 -2.08
N ARG A 137 18.72 6.71 -3.24
CA ARG A 137 18.38 7.27 -4.56
C ARG A 137 16.88 7.39 -4.75
N MET A 138 16.12 6.35 -4.43
CA MET A 138 14.66 6.33 -4.60
C MET A 138 13.94 7.28 -3.65
N VAL A 139 14.38 7.36 -2.39
CA VAL A 139 13.89 8.33 -1.41
C VAL A 139 14.03 9.76 -1.95
N ALA A 140 15.22 10.12 -2.42
CA ALA A 140 15.48 11.45 -2.97
C ALA A 140 14.69 11.71 -4.28
N ARG A 141 14.59 10.70 -5.16
CA ARG A 141 13.94 10.83 -6.46
C ARG A 141 12.43 10.96 -6.38
N ILE A 142 11.79 10.15 -5.54
CA ILE A 142 10.33 10.09 -5.41
C ILE A 142 9.84 11.11 -4.37
N GLY A 143 10.69 11.49 -3.40
CA GLY A 143 10.33 12.35 -2.28
C GLY A 143 9.66 11.59 -1.14
N LEU A 144 10.17 10.40 -0.83
CA LEU A 144 9.66 9.55 0.25
C LEU A 144 10.13 10.08 1.61
N THR A 145 9.26 10.07 2.61
CA THR A 145 9.54 10.72 3.92
C THR A 145 9.63 9.75 5.08
N ASP A 146 9.05 8.57 4.92
CA ASP A 146 9.04 7.47 5.89
C ASP A 146 9.94 6.30 5.48
N THR A 147 10.22 6.17 4.18
CA THR A 147 11.09 5.14 3.65
C THR A 147 12.54 5.37 4.04
N ALA A 148 13.18 4.32 4.54
CA ALA A 148 14.57 4.36 4.97
C ALA A 148 15.26 3.01 4.73
N PRO A 149 16.57 3.00 4.46
CA PRO A 149 17.32 1.77 4.25
C PRO A 149 17.30 0.86 5.50
N PRO A 150 17.48 -0.45 5.33
CA PRO A 150 17.59 -1.38 6.46
C PRO A 150 18.87 -1.10 7.27
N ALA A 151 18.84 -1.28 8.59
CA ALA A 151 20.06 -1.17 9.41
C ALA A 151 21.08 -2.26 9.15
N ALA A 152 20.61 -3.49 8.90
CA ALA A 152 21.48 -4.59 8.52
C ALA A 152 21.69 -4.58 7.01
N ARG A 153 22.96 -4.49 6.58
CA ARG A 153 23.33 -4.59 5.17
C ARG A 153 22.81 -5.91 4.58
N GLY A 154 22.34 -5.85 3.34
CA GLY A 154 21.82 -7.03 2.61
C GLY A 154 20.37 -7.39 2.91
N MET A 155 19.76 -6.83 3.96
CA MET A 155 18.38 -7.12 4.36
C MET A 155 17.38 -6.23 3.63
N TRP A 156 17.32 -6.29 2.30
CA TRP A 156 16.43 -5.43 1.50
C TRP A 156 14.97 -5.50 1.99
N GLY A 157 14.50 -6.65 2.46
CA GLY A 157 13.14 -6.84 2.98
C GLY A 157 12.86 -6.08 4.28
N TYR A 158 13.89 -5.57 4.94
CA TYR A 158 13.80 -4.76 6.17
C TYR A 158 13.86 -3.25 5.88
N THR A 159 13.79 -2.85 4.62
CA THR A 159 13.57 -1.44 4.25
C THR A 159 12.31 -0.93 4.94
N ALA A 160 12.40 0.18 5.65
CA ALA A 160 11.22 0.79 6.26
C ALA A 160 10.35 1.40 5.16
N ILE A 161 9.03 1.21 5.23
CA ILE A 161 8.03 1.85 4.34
C ILE A 161 6.80 2.26 5.14
N SER A 162 6.06 3.27 4.67
CA SER A 162 4.73 3.62 5.18
C SER A 162 3.69 3.49 4.08
N ALA A 163 2.41 3.46 4.44
CA ALA A 163 1.35 3.38 3.44
C ALA A 163 1.29 4.65 2.56
N ALA A 164 1.56 5.82 3.14
CA ALA A 164 1.66 7.09 2.43
C ALA A 164 2.79 7.08 1.40
N ASP A 165 3.97 6.58 1.75
CA ASP A 165 5.11 6.51 0.83
C ASP A 165 4.89 5.48 -0.28
N VAL A 166 4.28 4.32 0.01
CA VAL A 166 3.93 3.35 -1.02
C VAL A 166 2.91 3.92 -2.01
N VAL A 167 1.96 4.74 -1.56
CA VAL A 167 1.09 5.51 -2.48
C VAL A 167 1.94 6.41 -3.38
N GLN A 168 2.93 7.14 -2.84
CA GLN A 168 3.82 7.96 -3.69
C GLN A 168 4.63 7.13 -4.68
N ILE A 169 5.05 5.92 -4.33
CA ILE A 169 5.74 4.99 -5.26
C ILE A 169 4.83 4.67 -6.45
N TYR A 170 3.59 4.24 -6.22
CA TYR A 170 2.63 3.95 -7.29
C TYR A 170 2.30 5.19 -8.13
N ARG A 171 2.11 6.34 -7.48
CA ARG A 171 1.89 7.62 -8.19
C ARG A 171 3.09 7.99 -9.06
N TYR A 172 4.31 7.81 -8.57
CA TYR A 172 5.51 8.04 -9.36
C TYR A 172 5.54 7.16 -10.61
N ILE A 173 5.31 5.85 -10.47
CA ILE A 173 5.24 4.91 -11.59
C ILE A 173 4.19 5.37 -12.61
N LEU A 174 2.97 5.65 -12.16
CA LEU A 174 1.82 5.92 -13.03
C LEU A 174 1.84 7.31 -13.67
N GLU A 175 2.34 8.32 -12.96
CA GLU A 175 2.18 9.74 -13.32
C GLU A 175 3.48 10.36 -13.84
N ARG A 176 4.65 9.89 -13.39
CA ARG A 176 5.93 10.61 -13.56
C ARG A 176 7.04 9.81 -14.21
N ALA A 177 7.09 8.50 -14.02
CA ALA A 177 8.12 7.65 -14.60
C ALA A 177 8.07 7.70 -16.13
N ASP A 178 9.21 7.44 -16.76
CA ASP A 178 9.30 7.27 -18.20
C ASP A 178 8.24 6.25 -18.67
N PRO A 179 7.56 6.48 -19.81
CA PRO A 179 6.52 5.58 -20.28
C PRO A 179 6.96 4.11 -20.44
N ALA A 180 8.22 3.84 -20.79
CA ALA A 180 8.75 2.47 -20.87
C ALA A 180 8.86 1.82 -19.47
N VAL A 181 9.37 2.55 -18.48
CA VAL A 181 9.45 2.11 -17.08
C VAL A 181 8.05 1.83 -16.53
N ARG A 182 7.11 2.75 -16.75
CA ARG A 182 5.71 2.61 -16.31
C ARG A 182 5.05 1.37 -16.89
N ARG A 183 5.11 1.20 -18.22
CA ARG A 183 4.53 0.04 -18.90
C ARG A 183 5.14 -1.25 -18.37
N PHE A 184 6.47 -1.31 -18.31
CA PHE A 184 7.16 -2.51 -17.84
C PHE A 184 6.72 -2.90 -16.42
N ILE A 185 6.68 -1.95 -15.48
CA ILE A 185 6.28 -2.26 -14.10
C ILE A 185 4.79 -2.64 -14.05
N MET A 186 3.90 -1.82 -14.58
CA MET A 186 2.46 -2.03 -14.42
C MET A 186 1.96 -3.28 -15.16
N ASP A 187 2.47 -3.56 -16.37
CA ASP A 187 2.12 -4.78 -17.10
C ASP A 187 2.52 -6.03 -16.30
N ASN A 188 3.67 -6.00 -15.62
CA ASN A 188 4.13 -7.09 -14.76
C ASN A 188 3.33 -7.20 -13.46
N LEU A 189 2.92 -6.10 -12.84
CA LEU A 189 2.06 -6.16 -11.65
C LEU A 189 0.65 -6.66 -11.98
N HIS A 190 0.12 -6.34 -13.17
CA HIS A 190 -1.14 -6.93 -13.68
C HIS A 190 -1.01 -8.42 -13.97
N ALA A 191 0.18 -8.87 -14.36
CA ALA A 191 0.51 -10.26 -14.62
C ALA A 191 1.03 -11.02 -13.37
N SER A 192 0.76 -10.51 -12.17
CA SER A 192 1.15 -11.18 -10.91
C SER A 192 0.68 -12.64 -10.90
N THR A 193 1.54 -13.55 -10.47
CA THR A 193 1.22 -14.98 -10.44
C THR A 193 0.59 -15.39 -9.12
N LYS A 194 -0.12 -16.51 -9.11
CA LYS A 194 -0.69 -17.07 -7.87
C LYS A 194 0.39 -17.48 -6.87
N CYS A 195 1.48 -18.09 -7.33
CA CYS A 195 2.52 -18.63 -6.47
C CYS A 195 3.78 -17.77 -6.57
N GLY A 196 4.35 -17.39 -5.43
CA GLY A 196 5.69 -16.82 -5.37
C GLY A 196 6.75 -17.88 -5.69
N GLN A 197 7.96 -17.45 -6.08
CA GLN A 197 9.07 -18.37 -6.37
C GLN A 197 9.61 -19.11 -5.14
N ASP A 198 9.22 -18.68 -3.95
CA ASP A 198 9.44 -19.33 -2.66
C ASP A 198 8.34 -20.37 -2.32
N GLY A 199 7.36 -20.54 -3.21
CA GLY A 199 6.30 -21.53 -3.10
C GLY A 199 5.10 -21.09 -2.28
N PHE A 200 5.05 -19.85 -1.76
CA PHE A 200 3.87 -19.34 -1.08
C PHE A 200 2.75 -18.94 -2.07
N ASP A 201 1.48 -19.15 -1.68
CA ASP A 201 0.33 -18.60 -2.43
C ASP A 201 0.19 -17.10 -2.13
N GLN A 202 0.55 -16.26 -3.09
CA GLN A 202 0.51 -14.79 -3.01
C GLN A 202 -0.79 -14.18 -3.57
N SER A 203 -1.82 -14.98 -3.86
CA SER A 203 -3.10 -14.46 -4.38
C SER A 203 -3.91 -13.63 -3.38
N PHE A 204 -3.50 -13.57 -2.11
CA PHE A 204 -4.21 -12.89 -1.02
C PHE A 204 -4.32 -11.36 -1.21
N GLY A 205 -5.11 -10.73 -0.32
CA GLY A 205 -5.27 -9.27 -0.32
C GLY A 205 -6.04 -8.80 -1.54
N ILE A 206 -5.57 -7.74 -2.19
CA ILE A 206 -6.20 -7.11 -3.37
C ILE A 206 -6.57 -8.14 -4.44
N GLY A 207 -5.64 -9.04 -4.80
CA GLY A 207 -5.82 -10.03 -5.87
C GLY A 207 -6.98 -11.00 -5.63
N ARG A 208 -7.31 -11.30 -4.37
CA ARG A 208 -8.45 -12.17 -3.99
C ARG A 208 -9.66 -11.41 -3.47
N ALA A 209 -9.48 -10.16 -3.04
CA ALA A 209 -10.52 -9.39 -2.39
C ALA A 209 -11.52 -8.76 -3.37
N LEU A 210 -11.01 -8.14 -4.44
CA LEU A 210 -11.75 -7.07 -5.13
C LEU A 210 -12.60 -7.51 -6.33
N GLY A 211 -12.39 -8.71 -6.86
CA GLY A 211 -13.18 -9.26 -7.97
C GLY A 211 -13.19 -8.40 -9.26
N ARG A 212 -12.23 -7.49 -9.41
CA ARG A 212 -12.08 -6.55 -10.53
C ARG A 212 -10.61 -6.43 -10.94
N PRO A 213 -10.29 -5.87 -12.12
CA PRO A 213 -8.90 -5.71 -12.56
C PRO A 213 -8.04 -5.01 -11.50
N ALA A 214 -6.84 -5.55 -11.30
CA ALA A 214 -5.87 -5.07 -10.34
C ALA A 214 -4.45 -5.33 -10.83
N ALA A 215 -3.50 -4.50 -10.41
CA ALA A 215 -2.07 -4.75 -10.50
C ALA A 215 -1.54 -4.84 -9.07
N VAL A 216 -0.83 -5.90 -8.71
CA VAL A 216 -0.51 -6.15 -7.29
C VAL A 216 0.96 -6.47 -7.06
N LYS A 217 1.49 -5.92 -5.97
CA LYS A 217 2.72 -6.39 -5.33
C LYS A 217 2.45 -6.71 -3.87
N GLN A 218 2.64 -7.96 -3.52
CA GLN A 218 2.54 -8.47 -2.16
C GLN A 218 3.90 -8.43 -1.46
N GLY A 219 3.86 -8.49 -0.13
CA GLY A 219 5.04 -8.68 0.71
C GLY A 219 4.72 -9.46 1.98
N TRP A 220 5.60 -10.39 2.34
CA TRP A 220 5.49 -11.15 3.59
C TRP A 220 6.87 -11.41 4.18
N SER A 221 6.93 -11.51 5.49
CA SER A 221 8.19 -11.77 6.19
C SER A 221 7.94 -12.37 7.57
N GLY A 222 8.85 -13.24 8.01
CA GLY A 222 8.73 -13.95 9.28
C GLY A 222 7.89 -15.24 9.21
N PHE A 223 7.79 -15.87 8.03
CA PHE A 223 7.10 -17.15 7.82
C PHE A 223 8.01 -18.33 7.49
N GLY A 224 9.34 -18.12 7.50
CA GLY A 224 10.31 -19.10 7.00
C GLY A 224 10.60 -18.90 5.51
N ASP A 225 11.45 -19.77 4.97
CA ASP A 225 11.92 -19.66 3.58
C ASP A 225 10.97 -20.34 2.56
N ALA A 226 10.02 -21.14 3.03
CA ALA A 226 9.00 -21.83 2.23
C ALA A 226 7.77 -22.17 3.11
N PRO A 227 6.58 -22.40 2.53
CA PRO A 227 5.43 -22.88 3.29
C PRO A 227 5.61 -24.34 3.75
N ASP A 228 4.69 -24.80 4.61
CA ASP A 228 4.58 -26.22 4.95
C ASP A 228 4.41 -27.06 3.65
N PRO A 229 4.99 -28.27 3.55
CA PRO A 229 4.98 -29.06 2.32
C PRO A 229 3.58 -29.35 1.73
N ASP A 230 2.56 -29.48 2.58
CA ASP A 230 1.16 -29.68 2.19
C ASP A 230 0.46 -28.41 1.71
N LYS A 231 1.09 -27.24 1.91
CA LYS A 231 0.62 -25.91 1.49
C LYS A 231 1.44 -25.33 0.33
N LEU A 232 2.36 -26.10 -0.24
CA LEU A 232 3.23 -25.66 -1.32
C LEU A 232 2.44 -25.26 -2.58
N CYS A 233 2.64 -24.03 -3.02
CA CYS A 233 2.11 -23.48 -4.27
C CYS A 233 3.19 -23.62 -5.35
N ALA A 234 2.94 -24.39 -6.41
CA ALA A 234 3.93 -24.60 -7.46
C ALA A 234 4.01 -23.36 -8.39
N PRO A 235 5.18 -22.70 -8.51
CA PRO A 235 5.35 -21.57 -9.43
C PRO A 235 5.10 -21.99 -10.88
N SER A 236 4.43 -21.12 -11.64
CA SER A 236 4.11 -21.37 -13.04
C SER A 236 5.25 -20.98 -14.00
N ASN A 237 6.22 -20.18 -13.55
CA ASN A 237 7.35 -19.71 -14.33
C ASN A 237 8.68 -20.20 -13.76
N PRO A 238 9.64 -20.62 -14.60
CA PRO A 238 10.96 -21.03 -14.14
C PRO A 238 11.73 -19.85 -13.53
N LYS A 239 12.65 -20.15 -12.59
CA LYS A 239 13.59 -19.15 -12.09
C LYS A 239 14.56 -18.74 -13.21
N PRO A 240 14.72 -17.44 -13.49
CA PRO A 240 15.71 -16.97 -14.45
C PRO A 240 17.13 -17.19 -13.91
N PRO A 241 18.13 -17.39 -14.79
CA PRO A 241 19.51 -17.60 -14.36
C PRO A 241 20.09 -16.32 -13.74
N ILE A 242 20.78 -16.47 -12.61
CA ILE A 242 21.60 -15.41 -12.01
C ILE A 242 23.07 -15.60 -12.46
N PRO A 243 23.78 -14.55 -12.91
CA PRO A 243 25.19 -14.65 -13.27
C PRO A 243 26.05 -15.15 -12.09
N ALA A 244 26.90 -16.15 -12.33
CA ALA A 244 27.69 -16.80 -11.28
C ALA A 244 28.83 -15.90 -10.74
N ASP A 245 29.30 -14.96 -11.54
CA ASP A 245 30.28 -13.95 -11.19
C ASP A 245 29.70 -12.85 -10.29
N ALA A 246 28.42 -12.53 -10.43
CA ALA A 246 27.72 -11.61 -9.52
C ALA A 246 27.66 -12.13 -8.08
N LEU A 247 27.55 -13.46 -7.92
CA LEU A 247 27.69 -14.14 -6.61
C LEU A 247 29.13 -14.13 -6.08
N SER A 248 30.12 -13.93 -6.96
CA SER A 248 31.55 -13.94 -6.63
C SER A 248 32.08 -12.54 -6.28
N ALA A 249 31.44 -11.48 -6.79
CA ALA A 249 31.77 -10.08 -6.51
C ALA A 249 31.42 -9.66 -5.07
N SER A 250 30.51 -10.38 -4.40
CA SER A 250 30.42 -10.35 -2.95
C SER A 250 31.56 -11.17 -2.35
N ALA A 251 32.73 -10.54 -2.15
CA ALA A 251 33.97 -11.16 -1.70
C ALA A 251 33.95 -11.77 -0.28
N THR A 252 32.78 -12.10 0.28
CA THR A 252 32.62 -12.99 1.43
C THR A 252 32.03 -14.31 0.93
N LYS A 253 32.81 -15.39 1.03
CA LYS A 253 32.45 -16.76 0.57
C LYS A 253 31.22 -17.39 1.25
N ASN A 254 30.40 -16.61 1.96
CA ASN A 254 29.30 -17.07 2.81
C ASN A 254 28.06 -16.14 2.70
N LEU A 255 27.63 -15.83 1.48
CA LEU A 255 26.30 -15.26 1.26
C LEU A 255 25.26 -16.38 1.19
N THR A 256 24.17 -16.24 1.92
CA THR A 256 22.98 -17.08 1.74
C THR A 256 21.80 -16.21 1.35
N PHE A 257 21.20 -16.50 0.19
CA PHE A 257 19.99 -15.82 -0.25
C PHE A 257 18.80 -16.34 0.55
N GLY A 258 17.87 -15.44 0.85
CA GLY A 258 16.67 -15.76 1.60
C GLY A 258 15.56 -14.73 1.37
N PRO A 259 14.40 -14.93 2.01
CA PRO A 259 13.17 -14.21 1.68
C PRO A 259 13.17 -12.73 2.08
N ASP A 260 14.09 -12.33 2.97
CA ASP A 260 14.27 -10.94 3.39
C ASP A 260 15.55 -10.30 2.79
N GLY A 261 16.26 -11.07 1.96
CA GLY A 261 17.49 -10.69 1.29
C GLY A 261 18.69 -11.55 1.61
N ILE A 262 19.86 -10.93 1.62
CA ILE A 262 21.13 -11.63 1.68
C ILE A 262 21.59 -11.68 3.14
N ARG A 263 21.65 -12.88 3.70
CA ARG A 263 22.24 -13.11 5.01
C ARG A 263 23.76 -13.24 4.82
N GLU A 264 24.50 -12.18 5.19
CA GLU A 264 25.93 -12.30 5.43
C GLU A 264 26.15 -12.98 6.79
N MET A 265 27.02 -14.00 6.87
CA MET A 265 27.50 -14.46 8.19
C MET A 265 28.26 -13.31 8.86
N TRP A 266 27.69 -12.77 9.93
CA TRP A 266 28.24 -11.66 10.71
C TRP A 266 29.72 -11.92 11.08
N SER A 267 30.60 -11.01 10.67
CA SER A 267 31.99 -10.95 11.15
C SER A 267 32.13 -9.86 12.22
N PRO A 268 32.82 -10.11 13.35
CA PRO A 268 32.85 -9.19 14.50
C PRO A 268 33.56 -7.84 14.27
N THR A 269 34.05 -7.57 13.07
CA THR A 269 34.89 -6.40 12.74
C THR A 269 34.13 -5.26 12.05
N GLN A 270 32.83 -5.40 11.80
CA GLN A 270 32.01 -4.32 11.26
C GLN A 270 31.45 -3.50 12.43
N GLY A 271 31.78 -2.20 12.47
CA GLY A 271 31.38 -1.29 13.55
C GLY A 271 29.86 -1.25 13.78
N THR A 272 29.47 -0.70 14.92
CA THR A 272 28.06 -0.59 15.32
C THR A 272 27.25 0.08 14.21
N PRO A 273 26.24 -0.60 13.62
CA PRO A 273 25.37 0.01 12.63
C PRO A 273 24.69 1.25 13.21
N PRO A 274 24.35 2.27 12.39
CA PRO A 274 23.47 3.34 12.84
C PRO A 274 22.17 2.75 13.41
N GLU A 275 21.61 3.37 14.44
CA GLU A 275 20.36 2.93 15.06
C GLU A 275 19.24 2.93 13.99
N PRO A 276 18.68 1.75 13.65
CA PRO A 276 17.62 1.68 12.65
C PRO A 276 16.43 2.56 13.04
N PRO A 277 15.60 2.96 12.05
CA PRO A 277 14.23 3.35 12.36
C PRO A 277 13.57 2.22 13.17
N ALA A 278 12.85 2.56 14.24
CA ALA A 278 12.16 1.58 15.08
C ALA A 278 11.01 0.91 14.31
N ILE A 279 11.35 -0.08 13.47
CA ILE A 279 10.41 -0.96 12.78
C ILE A 279 10.36 -2.30 13.50
N ASN A 280 9.17 -2.90 13.54
CA ASN A 280 8.98 -4.18 14.18
C ASN A 280 9.54 -5.32 13.30
N LEU A 281 10.61 -5.95 13.76
CA LEU A 281 11.25 -7.09 13.11
C LEU A 281 10.81 -8.45 13.66
N THR A 282 9.93 -8.48 14.67
CA THR A 282 9.55 -9.71 15.38
C THR A 282 8.18 -10.24 14.95
N LYS A 283 7.15 -9.39 14.90
CA LYS A 283 5.80 -9.71 14.40
C LYS A 283 5.86 -10.14 12.94
N ARG A 284 4.87 -10.88 12.46
CA ARG A 284 4.83 -11.35 11.06
C ARG A 284 4.24 -10.31 10.14
N ALA A 285 4.89 -9.99 9.04
CA ALA A 285 4.43 -8.97 8.10
C ALA A 285 3.66 -9.65 6.99
N MET A 286 2.51 -9.09 6.65
CA MET A 286 1.69 -9.50 5.52
C MET A 286 1.17 -8.22 4.87
N HIS A 287 1.46 -8.02 3.59
CA HIS A 287 1.25 -6.75 2.90
C HIS A 287 0.62 -7.01 1.54
N THR A 288 -0.37 -6.19 1.20
CA THR A 288 -0.96 -6.17 -0.14
C THR A 288 -1.01 -4.72 -0.62
N THR A 289 -0.41 -4.48 -1.77
CA THR A 289 -0.27 -3.14 -2.33
C THR A 289 -0.52 -3.23 -3.83
N GLY A 290 -1.08 -2.19 -4.43
CA GLY A 290 -1.43 -2.27 -5.83
C GLY A 290 -2.37 -1.19 -6.30
N THR A 291 -2.83 -1.38 -7.52
CA THR A 291 -3.89 -0.60 -8.16
C THR A 291 -5.13 -1.45 -8.38
N ALA A 292 -6.29 -0.81 -8.47
CA ALA A 292 -7.54 -1.49 -8.74
C ALA A 292 -8.52 -0.59 -9.50
N GLY A 293 -9.42 -1.22 -10.25
CA GLY A 293 -10.43 -0.53 -11.06
C GLY A 293 -9.99 -0.32 -12.51
N VAL A 294 -10.82 0.37 -13.28
CA VAL A 294 -10.49 0.68 -14.68
C VAL A 294 -9.33 1.67 -14.71
N ASP A 295 -8.37 1.45 -15.62
CA ASP A 295 -7.19 2.31 -15.80
C ASP A 295 -6.41 2.61 -14.51
N ASP A 296 -6.40 1.64 -13.58
CA ASP A 296 -5.74 1.74 -12.27
C ASP A 296 -6.23 2.91 -11.41
N GLU A 297 -7.49 3.34 -11.53
CA GLU A 297 -8.02 4.57 -10.91
C GLU A 297 -7.88 4.66 -9.39
N LYS A 298 -7.73 3.52 -8.70
CA LYS A 298 -7.41 3.47 -7.25
C LYS A 298 -6.02 2.91 -7.03
N ILE A 299 -5.29 3.51 -6.09
CA ILE A 299 -4.13 2.88 -5.44
C ILE A 299 -4.59 2.42 -4.05
N ILE A 300 -4.36 1.15 -3.74
CA ILE A 300 -4.72 0.54 -2.46
C ILE A 300 -3.44 -0.01 -1.83
N VAL A 301 -3.17 0.44 -0.61
CA VAL A 301 -2.02 0.00 0.16
C VAL A 301 -2.50 -0.45 1.53
N LEU A 302 -2.20 -1.70 1.89
CA LEU A 302 -2.44 -2.24 3.23
C LEU A 302 -1.18 -2.96 3.72
N LEU A 303 -0.60 -2.42 4.78
CA LEU A 303 0.55 -2.96 5.49
C LEU A 303 0.09 -3.46 6.86
N SER A 304 0.34 -4.73 7.20
CA SER A 304 -0.01 -5.26 8.52
C SER A 304 1.12 -6.05 9.19
N LEU A 305 1.05 -6.06 10.52
CA LEU A 305 1.85 -6.91 11.39
C LEU A 305 0.95 -7.79 12.23
N GLU A 306 1.14 -9.09 12.17
CA GLU A 306 0.41 -10.09 12.93
C GLU A 306 1.23 -10.57 14.14
N PRO A 307 0.57 -11.07 15.21
CA PRO A 307 1.25 -11.81 16.27
C PRO A 307 2.20 -12.88 15.74
N THR A 308 3.32 -13.10 16.43
CA THR A 308 4.39 -14.03 16.02
C THR A 308 3.94 -15.48 15.87
N GLY A 309 2.82 -15.87 16.49
CA GLY A 309 2.24 -17.20 16.38
C GLY A 309 1.27 -17.39 15.21
N THR A 310 0.93 -16.34 14.45
CA THR A 310 -0.09 -16.43 13.39
C THR A 310 0.44 -17.25 12.20
N PRO A 311 -0.25 -18.35 11.78
CA PRO A 311 0.12 -19.11 10.58
C PRO A 311 -0.05 -18.32 9.29
N TRP A 312 0.65 -18.73 8.23
CA TRP A 312 0.59 -18.11 6.89
C TRP A 312 -0.84 -17.93 6.38
N ASP A 313 -1.60 -19.03 6.33
CA ASP A 313 -2.94 -19.09 5.75
C ASP A 313 -3.93 -18.22 6.53
N VAL A 314 -3.78 -18.17 7.85
CA VAL A 314 -4.57 -17.29 8.72
C VAL A 314 -4.25 -15.82 8.45
N SER A 315 -2.96 -15.47 8.33
CA SER A 315 -2.55 -14.10 8.01
C SER A 315 -3.01 -13.66 6.62
N ALA A 316 -2.87 -14.53 5.61
CA ALA A 316 -3.32 -14.30 4.24
C ALA A 316 -4.86 -14.14 4.17
N GLN A 317 -5.61 -14.92 4.94
CA GLN A 317 -7.06 -14.76 5.05
C GLN A 317 -7.44 -13.43 5.69
N ARG A 318 -6.82 -13.08 6.81
CA ARG A 318 -7.09 -11.83 7.55
C ARG A 318 -6.85 -10.59 6.70
N ILE A 319 -5.69 -10.50 6.05
CA ILE A 319 -5.41 -9.35 5.19
C ILE A 319 -6.39 -9.27 4.03
N THR A 320 -6.86 -10.40 3.49
CA THR A 320 -7.88 -10.44 2.45
C THR A 320 -9.24 -9.92 2.96
N VAL A 321 -9.65 -10.31 4.17
CA VAL A 321 -10.89 -9.82 4.80
C VAL A 321 -10.81 -8.32 5.07
N LEU A 322 -9.69 -7.85 5.63
CA LEU A 322 -9.47 -6.43 5.88
C LEU A 322 -9.46 -5.62 4.58
N THR A 323 -8.85 -6.13 3.51
CA THR A 323 -8.87 -5.50 2.19
C THR A 323 -10.30 -5.33 1.66
N LYS A 324 -11.17 -6.34 1.84
CA LYS A 324 -12.59 -6.25 1.47
C LYS A 324 -13.34 -5.20 2.29
N ALA A 325 -13.10 -5.15 3.60
CA ALA A 325 -13.73 -4.17 4.48
C ALA A 325 -13.33 -2.73 4.10
N ILE A 326 -12.04 -2.50 3.85
CA ILE A 326 -11.50 -1.22 3.35
C ILE A 326 -12.18 -0.83 2.04
N ASP A 327 -12.29 -1.76 1.09
CA ASP A 327 -12.91 -1.49 -0.21
C ASP A 327 -14.40 -1.11 -0.12
N LEU A 328 -15.16 -1.85 0.71
CA LEU A 328 -16.58 -1.59 0.96
C LEU A 328 -16.80 -0.23 1.64
N ALA A 329 -15.95 0.11 2.62
CA ALA A 329 -16.00 1.41 3.30
C ALA A 329 -15.68 2.55 2.32
N ASN A 330 -14.65 2.39 1.49
CA ASN A 330 -14.29 3.36 0.46
C ASN A 330 -15.42 3.56 -0.57
N TRP A 331 -16.09 2.47 -0.99
CA TRP A 331 -17.25 2.58 -1.88
C TRP A 331 -18.40 3.37 -1.24
N SER A 332 -18.70 3.09 0.03
CA SER A 332 -19.74 3.80 0.79
C SER A 332 -19.42 5.30 0.91
N GLU A 333 -18.17 5.63 1.25
CA GLU A 333 -17.69 7.01 1.38
C GLU A 333 -17.79 7.78 0.05
N THR A 334 -17.40 7.15 -1.06
CA THR A 334 -17.37 7.80 -2.37
C THR A 334 -18.74 7.93 -3.04
N THR A 335 -19.71 7.07 -2.68
CA THR A 335 -21.08 7.09 -3.24
C THR A 335 -22.09 7.80 -2.34
N GLY A 336 -21.74 8.09 -1.08
CA GLY A 336 -22.67 8.64 -0.08
C GLY A 336 -23.77 7.66 0.34
N LEU A 337 -23.68 6.40 -0.07
CA LEU A 337 -24.57 5.32 0.33
C LEU A 337 -23.93 4.65 1.54
N GLY A 338 -24.26 5.12 2.74
CA GLY A 338 -23.80 4.48 3.98
C GLY A 338 -24.26 3.03 4.04
N ALA A 339 -23.42 2.16 4.61
CA ALA A 339 -23.76 0.76 4.85
C ALA A 339 -25.00 0.68 5.77
N HIS A 340 -26.15 0.40 5.16
CA HIS A 340 -27.42 0.12 5.84
C HIS A 340 -27.63 -1.39 5.95
#